data_AF-A0A959UWN1-F1
#
_entry.id   AF-A0A959UWN1-F1
#
_cell.length_a   1.000
_cell.length_b   1.000
_cell.length_c   1.000
_cell.angle_alpha   90.00
_cell.angle_beta   90.00
_cell.angle_gamma   90.00
#
_symmetry.space_group_name_H-M   'P 1'
#
loop_
_entity.id
_entity.type
_entity.pdbx_description
1 polymer ?
#
loop_
_entity_poly.entity_id
_entity_poly.type
_entity_poly.pdbx_seq_one_letter_code
_entity_poly.pdbx_strand_id
1 'polypeptide(L)'
;MAFTISPSNAADDYDFAVWGPMANPTCPPATAPVRCSYSGLGGDTGLNYTATDNTEGAAGDKWVNDLPVLANQVFILYVSNWSQSGLSFDLDWDLSNGA
;
A
#
# COMPACT_ATOMS: atom_id res chain seq x y z
N MET A 1 -8.01 7.73 3.11
CA MET A 1 -6.68 7.62 3.73
C MET A 1 -5.71 7.20 2.65
N ALA A 2 -4.57 7.85 2.62
CA ALA A 2 -3.48 7.60 1.70
C ALA A 2 -2.18 7.35 2.48
N PHE A 3 -1.20 6.73 1.83
CA PHE A 3 0.14 6.59 2.37
C PHE A 3 1.16 6.47 1.25
N THR A 4 2.39 6.85 1.54
CA THR A 4 3.54 6.64 0.66
C THR A 4 4.54 5.72 1.35
N ILE A 5 4.96 4.68 0.63
CA ILE A 5 6.18 3.93 0.94
C ILE A 5 7.29 4.60 0.14
N SER A 6 8.26 5.18 0.83
CA SER A 6 9.39 5.90 0.26
C SER A 6 10.67 5.08 0.45
N PRO A 7 11.12 4.30 -0.54
CA PRO A 7 12.34 3.50 -0.41
C PRO A 7 13.56 4.39 -0.20
N SER A 8 14.46 4.01 0.71
CA SER A 8 15.73 4.74 0.92
C SER A 8 16.65 4.71 -0.31
N ASN A 9 16.46 3.73 -1.20
CA ASN A 9 17.03 3.68 -2.53
C ASN A 9 15.89 3.75 -3.57
N ALA A 10 15.85 4.82 -4.36
CA ALA A 10 14.80 5.03 -5.36
C ALA A 10 14.78 3.99 -6.51
N ALA A 11 15.79 3.12 -6.61
CA ALA A 11 15.77 1.98 -7.53
C ALA A 11 15.09 0.73 -6.96
N ASP A 12 14.81 0.71 -5.65
CA ASP A 12 14.17 -0.44 -5.02
C ASP A 12 12.67 -0.47 -5.32
N ASP A 13 12.22 -1.69 -5.57
CA ASP A 13 10.85 -2.07 -5.87
C ASP A 13 10.19 -2.63 -4.60
N TYR A 14 9.14 -1.93 -4.16
CA TYR A 14 8.32 -2.31 -3.03
C TYR A 14 6.87 -2.54 -3.47
N ASP A 15 6.32 -3.69 -3.10
CA ASP A 15 4.91 -3.99 -3.31
C ASP A 15 4.13 -3.82 -2.01
N PHE A 16 2.82 -3.65 -2.12
CA PHE A 16 1.96 -3.66 -0.95
C PHE A 16 0.58 -4.27 -1.22
N ALA A 17 -0.03 -4.73 -0.13
CA ALA A 17 -1.42 -5.15 -0.11
C ALA A 17 -2.08 -4.74 1.20
N VAL A 18 -3.32 -4.26 1.12
CA VAL A 18 -4.14 -3.84 2.26
C VAL A 18 -5.38 -4.70 2.36
N TRP A 19 -5.66 -5.22 3.56
CA TRP A 19 -6.91 -5.91 3.88
C TRP A 19 -7.66 -5.17 4.97
N GLY A 20 -8.99 -5.23 4.89
CA GLY A 20 -9.89 -4.68 5.90
C GLY A 20 -11.10 -3.98 5.29
N PRO A 21 -11.91 -3.32 6.12
CA PRO A 21 -11.80 -3.28 7.58
C PRO A 21 -12.06 -4.65 8.22
N MET A 22 -11.34 -4.99 9.29
CA MET A 22 -11.48 -6.24 10.04
C MET A 22 -11.84 -5.99 11.50
N ALA A 23 -12.75 -6.79 12.05
CA ALA A 23 -13.03 -6.79 13.50
C ALA A 23 -11.97 -7.60 14.27
N ASN A 24 -11.49 -8.69 13.68
CA ASN A 24 -10.45 -9.56 14.23
C ASN A 24 -9.46 -9.88 13.10
N PRO A 25 -8.26 -9.26 13.09
CA PRO A 25 -7.25 -9.53 12.07
C PRO A 25 -6.86 -11.02 12.06
N THR A 26 -6.85 -11.64 10.87
CA THR A 26 -6.35 -13.00 10.66
C THR A 26 -5.10 -12.96 9.79
N CYS A 27 -4.14 -13.86 10.07
CA CYS A 27 -2.88 -13.95 9.32
C CYS A 27 -2.61 -15.42 8.94
N PRO A 28 -2.54 -15.76 7.64
CA PRO A 28 -2.76 -14.88 6.50
C PRO A 28 -4.24 -14.46 6.37
N PRO A 29 -4.54 -13.28 5.81
CA PRO A 29 -5.90 -12.90 5.44
C PRO A 29 -6.50 -13.92 4.46
N ALA A 30 -7.77 -14.28 4.64
CA ALA A 30 -8.44 -15.29 3.81
C ALA A 30 -9.07 -14.73 2.52
N THR A 31 -9.20 -13.41 2.40
CA THR A 31 -9.79 -12.74 1.24
C THR A 31 -8.73 -12.08 0.38
N ALA A 32 -9.11 -11.66 -0.83
CA ALA A 32 -8.29 -10.75 -1.62
C ALA A 32 -8.13 -9.39 -0.89
N PRO A 33 -7.01 -8.67 -1.10
CA PRO A 33 -6.81 -7.34 -0.57
C PRO A 33 -7.77 -6.33 -1.20
N VAL A 34 -8.12 -5.27 -0.45
CA VAL A 34 -8.94 -4.14 -0.91
C VAL A 34 -8.12 -3.09 -1.66
N ARG A 35 -6.81 -3.04 -1.40
CA ARG A 35 -5.83 -2.27 -2.18
C ARG A 35 -4.59 -3.10 -2.43
N CYS A 36 -4.05 -3.06 -3.63
CA CYS A 36 -2.85 -3.83 -3.97
C CYS A 36 -2.10 -3.16 -5.11
N SER A 37 -0.79 -2.99 -4.94
CA SER A 37 0.10 -2.72 -6.06
C SER A 37 1.29 -3.66 -5.96
N TYR A 38 1.61 -4.29 -7.08
CA TYR A 38 2.89 -4.98 -7.29
C TYR A 38 3.52 -4.54 -8.62
N SER A 39 3.49 -3.22 -8.88
CA SER A 39 4.12 -2.63 -10.05
C SER A 39 5.63 -2.87 -10.03
N GLY A 40 6.22 -3.32 -11.14
CA GLY A 40 7.67 -3.59 -11.22
C GLY A 40 8.54 -2.33 -11.34
N LEU A 41 8.02 -1.17 -10.95
CA LEU A 41 8.71 0.12 -11.02
C LEU A 41 9.30 0.45 -9.66
N GLY A 42 10.55 0.95 -9.64
CA GLY A 42 11.18 1.40 -8.40
C GLY A 42 10.68 2.76 -7.88
N GLY A 43 11.07 3.06 -6.66
CA GLY A 43 10.82 4.32 -5.98
C GLY A 43 9.44 4.38 -5.32
N ASP A 44 8.95 5.60 -5.10
CA ASP A 44 7.73 5.80 -4.30
C ASP A 44 6.52 5.08 -4.89
N THR A 45 5.77 4.45 -4.00
CA THR A 45 4.57 3.64 -4.24
C THR A 45 3.58 3.83 -3.10
N GLY A 46 2.31 3.54 -3.32
CA GLY A 46 1.32 3.56 -2.24
C GLY A 46 -0.09 3.92 -2.68
N LEU A 47 -0.79 4.63 -1.79
CA LEU A 47 -2.14 5.12 -2.01
C LEU A 47 -2.11 6.62 -2.18
N ASN A 48 -2.82 7.16 -3.17
CA ASN A 48 -3.03 8.60 -3.29
C ASN A 48 -4.45 8.95 -3.74
N TYR A 49 -4.81 10.23 -3.63
CA TYR A 49 -6.15 10.73 -3.92
C TYR A 49 -6.44 10.99 -5.42
N THR A 50 -5.49 10.68 -6.30
CA THR A 50 -5.58 10.95 -7.74
C THR A 50 -5.66 9.69 -8.60
N ALA A 51 -5.15 8.56 -8.09
CA ALA A 51 -5.29 7.25 -8.70
C ALA A 51 -6.77 6.82 -8.70
N THR A 52 -7.15 5.99 -9.66
CA THR A 52 -8.58 5.67 -9.91
C THR A 52 -8.91 4.19 -9.83
N ASP A 53 -7.90 3.35 -9.90
CA ASP A 53 -7.95 1.92 -9.76
C ASP A 53 -7.70 1.53 -8.29
N ASN A 54 -8.23 0.38 -7.87
CA ASN A 54 -8.03 -0.11 -6.50
C ASN A 54 -6.90 -1.14 -6.41
N THR A 55 -6.54 -1.74 -7.55
CA THR A 55 -5.51 -2.77 -7.64
C THR A 55 -4.83 -2.70 -8.98
N GLU A 56 -3.52 -2.88 -8.99
CA GLU A 56 -2.72 -2.98 -10.20
C GLU A 56 -1.73 -4.14 -10.12
N GLY A 57 -1.17 -4.52 -11.27
CA GLY A 57 -0.12 -5.53 -11.35
C GLY A 57 1.21 -4.99 -11.81
N ALA A 58 2.11 -5.89 -12.26
CA ALA A 58 3.49 -5.56 -12.62
C ALA A 58 3.68 -4.42 -13.64
N ALA A 59 2.66 -4.13 -14.46
CA ALA A 59 2.69 -3.04 -15.44
C ALA A 59 2.00 -1.75 -14.96
N GLY A 60 1.64 -1.67 -13.68
CA GLY A 60 0.98 -0.53 -13.04
C GLY A 60 1.90 0.68 -12.85
N ASP A 61 1.34 1.78 -12.38
CA ASP A 61 2.03 3.06 -12.20
C ASP A 61 2.52 3.34 -10.76
N LYS A 62 2.36 2.34 -9.87
CA LYS A 62 2.73 2.29 -8.45
C LYS A 62 1.71 2.93 -7.51
N TRP A 63 0.63 3.49 -8.02
CA TRP A 63 -0.33 4.22 -7.23
C TRP A 63 -1.74 3.69 -7.45
N VAL A 64 -2.36 3.24 -6.37
CA VAL A 64 -3.80 2.93 -6.40
C VAL A 64 -4.57 3.93 -5.54
N ASN A 65 -5.87 4.02 -5.79
CA ASN A 65 -6.76 4.99 -5.19
C ASN A 65 -6.75 4.91 -3.65
N ASP A 66 -6.97 6.06 -3.02
CA ASP A 66 -7.08 6.18 -1.57
C ASP A 66 -8.15 5.23 -0.99
N LEU A 67 -8.00 4.91 0.29
CA LEU A 67 -8.90 4.04 1.01
C LEU A 67 -9.79 4.85 1.95
N PRO A 68 -11.11 4.97 1.69
CA PRO A 68 -12.03 5.57 2.65
C PRO A 68 -12.04 4.73 3.93
N VAL A 69 -11.64 5.34 5.05
CA VAL A 69 -11.57 4.69 6.36
C VAL A 69 -12.40 5.47 7.37
N LEU A 70 -12.94 4.76 8.35
CA LEU A 70 -13.66 5.34 9.49
C LEU A 70 -12.89 5.04 10.78
N ALA A 71 -13.09 5.89 11.80
CA ALA A 71 -12.55 5.66 13.13
C ALA A 71 -12.89 4.25 13.66
N ASN A 72 -11.93 3.65 14.38
CA ASN A 72 -12.00 2.31 14.96
C ASN A 72 -12.01 1.14 13.96
N GLN A 73 -11.81 1.37 12.67
CA GLN A 73 -11.56 0.29 11.72
C GLN A 73 -10.11 -0.19 11.80
N VAL A 74 -9.90 -1.51 11.72
CA VAL A 74 -8.57 -2.12 11.71
C VAL A 74 -8.26 -2.66 10.32
N PHE A 75 -7.06 -2.38 9.84
CA PHE A 75 -6.55 -2.83 8.54
C PHE A 75 -5.21 -3.56 8.72
N ILE A 76 -4.92 -4.50 7.83
CA ILE A 76 -3.58 -5.10 7.68
C ILE A 76 -2.93 -4.47 6.47
N LEU A 77 -1.73 -3.94 6.64
CA LEU A 77 -0.83 -3.54 5.56
C LEU A 77 0.30 -4.57 5.49
N TYR A 78 0.43 -5.24 4.34
CA TYR A 78 1.57 -6.07 3.99
C TYR A 78 2.47 -5.27 3.05
N VAL A 79 3.76 -5.24 3.35
CA VAL A 79 4.79 -4.60 2.52
C VAL A 79 5.82 -5.65 2.14
N SER A 80 6.13 -5.70 0.85
CA SER A 80 7.08 -6.60 0.20
C SER A 80 8.26 -5.79 -0.32
N ASN A 81 9.49 -6.26 -0.09
CA ASN A 81 10.68 -5.74 -0.80
C ASN A 81 11.01 -6.74 -1.91
N TRP A 82 10.50 -6.49 -3.12
CA TRP A 82 10.75 -7.34 -4.29
C TRP A 82 12.24 -7.35 -4.67
N SER A 83 12.88 -6.19 -4.57
CA SER A 83 14.30 -6.01 -4.88
C SER A 83 15.26 -6.76 -3.96
N GLN A 84 14.82 -7.18 -2.76
CA GLN A 84 15.62 -7.91 -1.77
C GLN A 84 16.93 -7.19 -1.40
N SER A 85 16.93 -5.85 -1.48
CA SER A 85 18.10 -5.00 -1.22
C SER A 85 18.53 -5.00 0.25
N GLY A 86 17.63 -5.35 1.16
CA GLY A 86 17.84 -5.25 2.61
C GLY A 86 17.88 -3.81 3.14
N LEU A 87 17.56 -2.83 2.29
CA LEU A 87 17.51 -1.41 2.65
C LEU A 87 16.17 -1.03 3.28
N SER A 88 16.13 0.12 3.94
CA SER A 88 14.95 0.62 4.64
C SER A 88 14.02 1.40 3.71
N PHE A 89 12.80 1.67 4.20
CA PHE A 89 11.87 2.62 3.62
C PHE A 89 11.25 3.47 4.74
N ASP A 90 10.78 4.66 4.39
CA ASP A 90 9.91 5.47 5.24
C ASP A 90 8.45 5.22 4.87
N LEU A 91 7.56 5.26 5.86
CA LEU A 91 6.12 5.13 5.67
C LEU A 91 5.43 6.40 6.15
N ASP A 92 4.95 7.18 5.20
CA ASP A 92 4.30 8.47 5.44
C ASP A 92 2.79 8.33 5.25
N TRP A 93 2.01 8.67 6.28
CA TRP A 93 0.55 8.64 6.22
C TRP A 93 -0.01 10.01 5.82
N ASP A 94 -0.91 10.01 4.84
CA ASP A 94 -1.72 11.18 4.49
C ASP A 94 -3.18 10.96 4.95
N LEU A 95 -3.56 11.76 5.95
CA LEU A 95 -4.87 11.73 6.59
C LEU A 95 -5.74 12.94 6.22
N SER A 96 -5.39 13.66 5.15
CA SER A 96 -6.01 14.94 4.76
C SER A 96 -7.52 14.90 4.48
N ASN A 97 -8.12 13.72 4.30
CA ASN A 97 -9.57 13.51 4.12
C ASN A 97 -10.30 12.93 5.36
N GLY A 98 -9.73 13.08 6.55
CA GLY A 98 -10.35 12.67 7.81
C GLY A 98 -10.15 11.19 8.09
N ALA A 99 -9.34 10.92 9.12
CA ALA A 99 -9.34 9.67 9.87
C ALA A 99 -10.09 9.88 11.19
#